data_AF-A0A672HKE8-F1
#
_entry.id   AF-A0A672HKE8-F1
#
_cell.length_a   1.000
_cell.length_b   1.000
_cell.length_c   1.000
_cell.angle_alpha   90.00
_cell.angle_beta   90.00
_cell.angle_gamma   90.00
#
_symmetry.space_group_name_H-M   'P 1'
#
loop_
_entity.id
_entity.type
_entity.pdbx_description
1 polymer ?
#
loop_
_entity_poly.entity_id
_entity_poly.type
_entity_poly.pdbx_seq_one_letter_code
_entity_poly.pdbx_strand_id
1 'polypeptide(L)'
;MAGSATEEKTFRRFLELFLREMRMPLQDSDPPPLRPLTDLVSEEEVEGECLDLCLQHLYKYNCPCSLAAALARATADSVHQADLSIHILIKAVEDGADPQPQMEAVKLARQVFNRLFDLCCLWLKELPFRRRPQPYYETSIHAIKNMRRKMEDKHVIIPDFNTLFNIQDQEEQAFFAVFDGHGGVDAAIYAANHLHVNLVRQESFSQDPGDALRRAFKLTDERFVKKASRENLRCGTTGVVCFLRGRTLHVAWLGDSQVILVRKGQVVELMKPHKPDREDEKQRIEALGGCVIWFGTWRVNGSLSVSRAIGDSEYKPYICGDADHNIFPLDGSEDYLILACDGFWDTVSPDEAVRVVSDHLQENAGDTSMVAHKLVASARDAGSSDNITVIVVFLRDPRCPAPASTEDEEEAGAMEGEAAEAEEEEAEVEEEEQEEEEEEEDEAGRVERDGGEGGSTADIGGKGRGGWPLQQCSAPADLNYEDRAESFTDRTSLSLLGPSLEGRVSLAPASRRPCFDFSPNVFAASRSYREARPPRRRPRALLQELGASGLTDALWPQTAAPLGRAAWQSHRLGHGRRRWVRRWPGRSREPPGPSPSGLLLACARHHFAAAAPRLPHDGAF
;
A
#
# COMPACT_ATOMS: atom_id res chain seq x y z
N MET A 1 26.93 6.51 -15.72
CA MET A 1 27.73 5.27 -15.89
C MET A 1 28.19 4.67 -14.54
N ALA A 2 28.74 5.44 -13.59
CA ALA A 2 29.22 4.91 -12.30
C ALA A 2 28.13 4.35 -11.35
N GLY A 3 26.91 4.89 -11.37
CA GLY A 3 25.79 4.42 -10.53
C GLY A 3 25.27 3.02 -10.92
N SER A 4 25.10 2.76 -12.22
CA SER A 4 24.59 1.48 -12.74
C SER A 4 25.51 0.30 -12.43
N ALA A 5 26.84 0.50 -12.48
CA ALA A 5 27.80 -0.54 -12.12
C ALA A 5 27.84 -0.88 -10.62
N THR A 6 27.45 0.07 -9.77
CA THR A 6 27.36 -0.15 -8.31
C THR A 6 26.08 -0.90 -7.95
N GLU A 7 24.96 -0.57 -8.60
CA GLU A 7 23.69 -1.23 -8.38
C GLU A 7 23.69 -2.69 -8.88
N GLU A 8 24.28 -2.96 -10.04
CA GLU A 8 24.45 -4.34 -10.55
C GLU A 8 25.24 -5.20 -9.55
N LYS A 9 26.31 -4.66 -8.95
CA LYS A 9 27.09 -5.37 -7.92
C LYS A 9 26.23 -5.69 -6.70
N THR A 10 25.39 -4.75 -6.26
CA THR A 10 24.43 -4.97 -5.16
C THR A 10 23.44 -6.08 -5.49
N PHE A 11 22.89 -6.10 -6.70
CA PHE A 11 21.95 -7.14 -7.14
C PHE A 11 22.62 -8.51 -7.21
N ARG A 12 23.80 -8.62 -7.82
CA ARG A 12 24.55 -9.88 -7.85
C ARG A 12 24.89 -10.36 -6.45
N ARG A 13 25.33 -9.45 -5.58
CA ARG A 13 25.63 -9.79 -4.19
C ARG A 13 24.40 -10.31 -3.45
N PHE A 14 23.25 -9.67 -3.62
CA PHE A 14 21.99 -10.16 -3.06
C PHE A 14 21.69 -11.59 -3.56
N LEU A 15 21.73 -11.82 -4.88
CA LEU A 15 21.44 -13.12 -5.48
C LEU A 15 22.37 -14.23 -4.94
N GLU A 16 23.67 -13.95 -4.80
CA GLU A 16 24.62 -14.91 -4.21
C GLU A 16 24.25 -15.30 -2.78
N LEU A 17 23.85 -14.34 -1.95
CA LEU A 17 23.51 -14.58 -0.56
C LEU A 17 22.16 -15.28 -0.44
N PHE A 18 21.17 -14.81 -1.20
CA PHE A 18 19.83 -15.39 -1.24
C PHE A 18 19.88 -16.87 -1.67
N LEU A 19 20.61 -17.20 -2.74
CA LEU A 19 20.74 -18.58 -3.22
C LEU A 19 21.47 -19.52 -2.25
N ARG A 20 22.33 -18.99 -1.36
CA ARG A 20 23.03 -19.79 -0.34
C ARG A 20 22.12 -20.19 0.82
N GLU A 21 21.16 -19.34 1.16
CA GLU A 21 20.20 -19.61 2.25
C GLU A 21 19.07 -20.55 1.83
N MET A 22 18.76 -20.59 0.53
CA MET A 22 17.62 -21.34 0.00
C MET A 22 17.88 -22.84 -0.11
N ARG A 23 17.00 -23.65 0.48
CA ARG A 23 16.98 -25.12 0.36
C ARG A 23 16.06 -25.54 -0.79
N MET A 24 16.61 -25.67 -1.99
CA MET A 24 15.85 -25.88 -3.24
C MET A 24 16.46 -27.00 -4.10
N PRO A 25 15.68 -27.63 -5.02
CA PRO A 25 14.24 -27.42 -5.24
C PRO A 25 13.38 -28.09 -4.16
N LEU A 26 12.23 -27.49 -3.89
CA LEU A 26 11.23 -28.06 -3.00
C LEU A 26 10.58 -29.28 -3.65
N GLN A 27 10.58 -30.41 -2.94
CA GLN A 27 9.85 -31.63 -3.29
C GLN A 27 8.39 -31.53 -2.85
N ASP A 28 7.53 -32.43 -3.35
CA ASP A 28 6.09 -32.42 -3.04
C ASP A 28 5.77 -32.53 -1.54
N SER A 29 6.64 -33.19 -0.76
CA SER A 29 6.53 -33.30 0.70
C SER A 29 7.01 -32.07 1.45
N ASP A 30 7.80 -31.20 0.81
CA ASP A 30 8.44 -30.08 1.48
C ASP A 30 7.44 -28.94 1.68
N PRO A 31 7.33 -28.37 2.89
CA PRO A 31 6.49 -27.21 3.12
C PRO A 31 7.07 -25.99 2.38
N PRO A 32 6.24 -25.18 1.71
CA PRO A 32 6.71 -23.95 1.08
C PRO A 32 7.22 -22.95 2.14
N PRO A 33 8.25 -22.13 1.83
CA PRO A 33 8.79 -21.11 2.73
C PRO A 33 7.75 -20.17 3.34
N LEU A 34 6.72 -19.83 2.57
CA LEU A 34 5.53 -19.13 3.04
C LEU A 34 4.32 -20.02 2.75
N ARG A 35 3.51 -20.24 3.79
CA ARG A 35 2.26 -20.98 3.65
C ARG A 35 1.17 -20.01 3.16
N PRO A 36 0.51 -20.29 2.03
CA PRO A 36 -0.66 -19.53 1.61
C PRO A 36 -1.75 -19.57 2.68
N LEU A 37 -2.47 -18.48 2.82
CA LEU A 37 -3.55 -18.36 3.82
C LEU A 37 -4.83 -19.06 3.36
N THR A 38 -5.03 -19.19 2.06
CA THR A 38 -6.19 -19.85 1.47
C THR A 38 -5.79 -21.25 1.00
N ASP A 39 -6.70 -22.20 1.08
CA ASP A 39 -6.43 -23.57 0.60
C ASP A 39 -6.51 -23.68 -0.92
N LEU A 40 -7.37 -22.86 -1.55
CA LEU A 40 -7.69 -22.91 -2.97
C LEU A 40 -7.55 -21.53 -3.62
N VAL A 41 -7.08 -21.54 -4.86
CA VAL A 41 -6.82 -20.35 -5.68
C VAL A 41 -7.45 -20.58 -7.05
N SER A 42 -8.23 -19.62 -7.55
CA SER A 42 -8.76 -19.62 -8.92
C SER A 42 -7.74 -19.06 -9.90
N GLU A 43 -7.92 -19.35 -11.19
CA GLU A 43 -7.02 -18.86 -12.25
C GLU A 43 -6.85 -17.33 -12.22
N GLU A 44 -7.93 -16.59 -11.94
CA GLU A 44 -7.94 -15.14 -11.84
C GLU A 44 -7.12 -14.61 -10.66
N GLU A 45 -6.89 -15.42 -9.62
CA GLU A 45 -6.11 -15.07 -8.43
C GLU A 45 -4.61 -15.40 -8.60
N VAL A 46 -4.22 -16.25 -9.57
CA VAL A 46 -2.85 -16.78 -9.69
C VAL A 46 -1.81 -15.67 -9.79
N GLU A 47 -2.04 -14.64 -10.60
CA GLU A 47 -1.07 -13.55 -10.79
C GLU A 47 -0.81 -12.79 -9.48
N GLY A 48 -1.85 -12.39 -8.76
CA GLY A 48 -1.72 -11.68 -7.48
C GLY A 48 -1.06 -12.53 -6.40
N GLU A 49 -1.44 -13.81 -6.28
CA GLU A 49 -0.82 -14.74 -5.33
C GLU A 49 0.68 -14.97 -5.64
N CYS A 50 1.06 -15.07 -6.92
CA CYS A 50 2.46 -15.22 -7.31
C CYS A 50 3.29 -14.00 -6.94
N LEU A 51 2.80 -12.79 -7.25
CA LEU A 51 3.50 -11.56 -6.95
C LEU A 51 3.66 -11.39 -5.44
N ASP A 52 2.61 -11.59 -4.66
CA ASP A 52 2.63 -11.48 -3.20
C ASP A 52 3.62 -12.47 -2.56
N LEU A 53 3.55 -13.76 -2.92
CA LEU A 53 4.47 -14.78 -2.40
C LEU A 53 5.94 -14.46 -2.72
N CYS A 54 6.22 -13.99 -3.94
CA CYS A 54 7.56 -13.57 -4.34
C CYS A 54 8.04 -12.35 -3.54
N LEU A 55 7.25 -11.29 -3.50
CA LEU A 55 7.63 -10.03 -2.86
C LEU A 55 7.83 -10.23 -1.35
N GLN A 56 6.90 -10.88 -0.65
CA GLN A 56 7.04 -11.17 0.78
C GLN A 56 8.32 -11.95 1.07
N HIS A 57 8.60 -12.96 0.25
CA HIS A 57 9.78 -13.80 0.45
C HIS A 57 11.08 -13.05 0.15
N LEU A 58 11.14 -12.26 -0.91
CA LEU A 58 12.32 -11.47 -1.27
C LEU A 58 12.60 -10.36 -0.24
N TYR A 59 11.55 -9.69 0.25
CA TYR A 59 11.69 -8.64 1.27
C TYR A 59 12.09 -9.18 2.63
N LYS A 60 11.73 -10.42 2.98
CA LYS A 60 12.25 -11.10 4.18
C LYS A 60 13.79 -11.13 4.21
N TYR A 61 14.44 -11.17 3.04
CA TYR A 61 15.89 -11.17 2.89
C TYR A 61 16.46 -9.80 2.47
N ASN A 62 15.68 -8.73 2.57
CA ASN A 62 16.09 -7.35 2.23
C ASN A 62 16.48 -7.20 0.74
N CYS A 63 15.75 -7.87 -0.15
CA CYS A 63 15.95 -7.67 -1.59
C CYS A 63 15.73 -6.20 -1.97
N PRO A 64 16.62 -5.57 -2.75
CA PRO A 64 16.38 -4.23 -3.29
C PRO A 64 15.06 -4.18 -4.07
N CYS A 65 14.24 -3.17 -3.80
CA CYS A 65 12.85 -3.09 -4.31
C CYS A 65 12.73 -3.28 -5.83
N SER A 66 13.59 -2.67 -6.63
CA SER A 66 13.59 -2.81 -8.09
C SER A 66 13.94 -4.23 -8.55
N LEU A 67 14.88 -4.90 -7.86
CA LEU A 67 15.21 -6.29 -8.15
C LEU A 67 14.08 -7.23 -7.71
N ALA A 68 13.45 -6.95 -6.57
CA ALA A 68 12.31 -7.71 -6.08
C ALA A 68 11.13 -7.64 -7.05
N ALA A 69 10.80 -6.45 -7.54
CA ALA A 69 9.76 -6.24 -8.55
C ALA A 69 10.06 -7.01 -9.84
N ALA A 70 11.29 -6.92 -10.35
CA ALA A 70 11.71 -7.60 -11.57
C ALA A 70 11.65 -9.13 -11.44
N LEU A 71 12.15 -9.68 -10.32
CA LEU A 71 12.11 -11.12 -10.04
C LEU A 71 10.68 -11.62 -9.83
N ALA A 72 9.86 -10.88 -9.09
CA ALA A 72 8.46 -11.23 -8.85
C ALA A 72 7.68 -11.30 -10.17
N ARG A 73 7.83 -10.29 -11.03
CA ARG A 73 7.24 -10.27 -12.37
C ARG A 73 7.71 -11.43 -13.24
N ALA A 74 9.03 -11.62 -13.36
CA ALA A 74 9.58 -12.72 -14.15
C ALA A 74 9.11 -14.09 -13.64
N THR A 75 8.95 -14.24 -12.33
CA THR A 75 8.42 -15.47 -11.71
C THR A 75 6.96 -15.67 -12.05
N ALA A 76 6.12 -14.64 -11.88
CA ALA A 76 4.70 -14.71 -12.23
C ALA A 76 4.49 -15.01 -13.72
N ASP A 77 5.28 -14.43 -14.63
CA ASP A 77 5.26 -14.76 -16.06
C ASP A 77 5.62 -16.22 -16.32
N SER A 78 6.67 -16.72 -15.65
CA SER A 78 7.13 -18.10 -15.78
C SER A 78 6.10 -19.12 -15.25
N VAL A 79 5.40 -18.78 -14.16
CA VAL A 79 4.32 -19.61 -13.62
C VAL A 79 3.10 -19.60 -14.55
N HIS A 80 2.74 -18.44 -15.10
CA HIS A 80 1.60 -18.32 -16.02
C HIS A 80 1.82 -19.06 -17.35
N GLN A 81 3.07 -19.15 -17.81
CA GLN A 81 3.45 -19.93 -18.99
C GLN A 81 3.58 -21.45 -18.72
N ALA A 82 3.59 -21.87 -17.45
CA ALA A 82 3.69 -23.27 -17.10
C ALA A 82 2.33 -23.98 -17.28
N ASP A 83 2.36 -25.29 -17.53
CA ASP A 83 1.14 -26.09 -17.51
C ASP A 83 0.67 -26.27 -16.06
N LEU A 84 -0.36 -25.50 -15.68
CA LEU A 84 -0.99 -25.54 -14.37
C LEU A 84 -2.06 -26.63 -14.26
N SER A 85 -2.39 -27.33 -15.36
CA SER A 85 -3.48 -28.32 -15.42
C SER A 85 -3.33 -29.43 -14.37
N ILE A 86 -2.09 -29.80 -14.04
CA ILE A 86 -1.76 -30.81 -13.03
C ILE A 86 -2.11 -30.38 -11.59
N HIS A 87 -2.35 -29.10 -11.38
CA HIS A 87 -2.70 -28.52 -10.08
C HIS A 87 -4.19 -28.17 -9.99
N ILE A 88 -4.94 -28.27 -11.09
CA ILE A 88 -6.36 -27.94 -11.15
C ILE A 88 -7.20 -29.09 -10.57
N LEU A 89 -7.95 -28.76 -9.53
CA LEU A 89 -9.07 -29.50 -9.01
C LEU A 89 -10.36 -28.97 -9.65
N ILE A 90 -11.06 -29.83 -10.38
CA ILE A 90 -12.45 -29.58 -10.79
C ILE A 90 -13.33 -30.16 -9.69
N LYS A 91 -13.78 -29.32 -8.75
CA LYS A 91 -14.81 -29.75 -7.78
C LYS A 91 -16.17 -29.66 -8.46
N ALA A 92 -16.87 -30.79 -8.55
CA ALA A 92 -18.30 -30.78 -8.86
C ALA A 92 -19.03 -30.02 -7.73
N VAL A 93 -19.75 -28.95 -8.06
CA VAL A 93 -20.56 -28.22 -7.10
C VAL A 93 -21.85 -29.01 -6.88
N GLU A 94 -22.21 -29.28 -5.62
CA GLU A 94 -23.49 -29.94 -5.27
C GLU A 94 -24.73 -29.06 -5.59
N ASP A 95 -24.54 -27.74 -5.76
CA ASP A 95 -25.61 -26.73 -5.87
C ASP A 95 -25.88 -26.19 -7.30
N GLY A 96 -25.51 -26.93 -8.35
CA GLY A 96 -25.87 -26.57 -9.73
C GLY A 96 -25.18 -25.32 -10.30
N ALA A 97 -24.14 -24.79 -9.63
CA ALA A 97 -23.21 -23.83 -10.21
C ALA A 97 -22.17 -24.54 -11.07
N ASP A 98 -21.77 -23.93 -12.18
CA ASP A 98 -20.74 -24.50 -13.06
C ASP A 98 -19.44 -24.73 -12.27
N PRO A 99 -18.81 -25.92 -12.39
CA PRO A 99 -17.60 -26.23 -11.67
C PRO A 99 -16.45 -25.33 -12.15
N GLN A 100 -16.01 -24.42 -11.28
CA GLN A 100 -14.86 -23.57 -11.58
C GLN A 100 -13.55 -24.29 -11.24
N PRO A 101 -12.58 -24.34 -12.18
CA PRO A 101 -11.27 -24.92 -11.92
C PRO A 101 -10.55 -24.13 -10.82
N GLN A 102 -10.03 -24.84 -9.82
CA GLN A 102 -9.30 -24.25 -8.70
C GLN A 102 -8.01 -25.01 -8.45
N MET A 103 -6.98 -24.33 -7.97
CA MET A 103 -5.68 -24.91 -7.69
C MET A 103 -5.43 -24.98 -6.19
N GLU A 104 -4.74 -26.02 -5.74
CA GLU A 104 -4.27 -26.08 -4.36
C GLU A 104 -3.19 -25.02 -4.14
N ALA A 105 -3.44 -24.09 -3.23
CA ALA A 105 -2.58 -22.94 -3.00
C ALA A 105 -1.15 -23.36 -2.61
N VAL A 106 -1.01 -24.41 -1.80
CA VAL A 106 0.29 -24.95 -1.37
C VAL A 106 1.10 -25.46 -2.56
N LYS A 107 0.45 -26.09 -3.55
CA LYS A 107 1.12 -26.57 -4.78
C LYS A 107 1.57 -25.40 -5.64
N LEU A 108 0.71 -24.39 -5.82
CA LEU A 108 1.05 -23.15 -6.50
C LEU A 108 2.25 -22.47 -5.84
N ALA A 109 2.22 -22.30 -4.51
CA ALA A 109 3.32 -21.68 -3.77
C ALA A 109 4.65 -22.42 -3.96
N ARG A 110 4.64 -23.75 -3.91
CA ARG A 110 5.84 -24.55 -4.18
C ARG A 110 6.39 -24.28 -5.59
N GLN A 111 5.51 -24.24 -6.58
CA GLN A 111 5.88 -23.95 -7.96
C GLN A 111 6.47 -22.54 -8.09
N VAL A 112 5.84 -21.54 -7.47
CA VAL A 112 6.33 -20.15 -7.41
C VAL A 112 7.76 -20.09 -6.85
N PHE A 113 8.01 -20.72 -5.70
CA PHE A 113 9.34 -20.69 -5.08
C PHE A 113 10.39 -21.43 -5.90
N ASN A 114 10.05 -22.59 -6.49
CA ASN A 114 10.94 -23.31 -7.41
C ASN A 114 11.30 -22.44 -8.62
N ARG A 115 10.32 -21.77 -9.23
CA ARG A 115 10.55 -20.86 -10.37
C ARG A 115 11.37 -19.63 -9.99
N LEU A 116 11.10 -19.04 -8.83
CA LEU A 116 11.90 -17.92 -8.30
C LEU A 116 13.36 -18.31 -8.13
N PHE A 117 13.62 -19.49 -7.56
CA PHE A 117 14.98 -19.99 -7.37
C PHE A 117 15.70 -20.23 -8.71
N ASP A 118 15.03 -20.85 -9.68
CA ASP A 118 15.57 -21.07 -11.03
C ASP A 118 15.95 -19.74 -11.70
N LEU A 119 15.06 -18.73 -11.60
CA LEU A 119 15.30 -17.39 -12.14
C LEU A 119 16.46 -16.68 -11.44
N CYS A 120 16.55 -16.75 -10.12
CA CYS A 120 17.69 -16.22 -9.37
C CYS A 120 19.01 -16.87 -9.83
N CYS A 121 19.02 -18.20 -10.07
CA CYS A 121 20.20 -18.91 -10.59
C CYS A 121 20.59 -18.45 -12.00
N LEU A 122 19.60 -18.20 -12.86
CA LEU A 122 19.83 -17.66 -14.20
C LEU A 122 20.37 -16.23 -14.15
N TRP A 123 19.75 -15.37 -13.33
CA TRP A 123 20.08 -13.95 -13.22
C TRP A 123 21.42 -13.70 -12.54
N LEU A 124 21.89 -14.63 -11.69
CA LEU A 124 23.24 -14.58 -11.13
C LEU A 124 24.30 -14.75 -12.23
N LYS A 125 24.04 -15.57 -13.25
CA LYS A 125 24.95 -15.77 -14.39
C LYS A 125 24.90 -14.56 -15.31
N GLU A 126 23.69 -14.23 -15.76
CA GLU A 126 23.43 -13.14 -16.69
C GLU A 126 22.25 -12.34 -16.17
N LEU A 127 22.50 -11.11 -15.71
CA LEU A 127 21.46 -10.24 -15.18
C LEU A 127 20.79 -9.49 -16.35
N PRO A 128 19.57 -9.86 -16.78
CA PRO A 128 18.92 -9.20 -17.92
C PRO A 128 18.29 -7.87 -17.52
N PHE A 129 18.16 -7.63 -16.22
CA PHE A 129 17.47 -6.48 -15.65
C PHE A 129 18.41 -5.27 -15.56
N ARG A 130 17.97 -4.17 -16.15
CA ARG A 130 18.52 -2.84 -15.87
C ARG A 130 17.40 -1.97 -15.35
N ARG A 131 17.60 -1.45 -14.14
CA ARG A 131 16.66 -0.51 -13.53
C ARG A 131 16.57 0.75 -14.39
N ARG A 132 15.36 1.25 -14.59
CA ARG A 132 15.13 2.59 -15.13
C ARG A 132 15.40 3.64 -14.03
N PRO A 133 15.95 4.82 -14.35
CA PRO A 133 16.02 5.89 -13.38
C PRO A 133 14.59 6.26 -12.96
N GLN A 134 14.26 6.06 -11.69
CA GLN A 134 12.95 6.36 -11.13
C GLN A 134 13.08 7.33 -9.95
N PRO A 135 12.12 8.24 -9.74
CA PRO A 135 11.99 8.94 -8.48
C PRO A 135 11.88 7.90 -7.37
N TYR A 136 12.77 7.97 -6.38
CA TYR A 136 12.66 7.14 -5.20
C TYR A 136 11.80 7.88 -4.19
N TYR A 137 10.57 7.41 -4.01
CA TYR A 137 9.71 7.86 -2.92
C TYR A 137 10.19 7.18 -1.64
N GLU A 138 10.87 7.95 -0.79
CA GLU A 138 11.24 7.47 0.55
C GLU A 138 9.95 7.24 1.34
N THR A 139 9.83 6.10 2.00
CA THR A 139 8.60 5.71 2.72
C THR A 139 8.91 5.29 4.14
N SER A 140 8.12 5.80 5.10
CA SER A 140 8.06 5.29 6.47
C SER A 140 6.75 4.54 6.66
N ILE A 141 6.78 3.35 7.26
CA ILE A 141 5.59 2.53 7.50
C ILE A 141 5.67 1.91 8.88
N HIS A 142 4.57 2.00 9.62
CA HIS A 142 4.41 1.27 10.86
C HIS A 142 2.99 0.74 11.00
N ALA A 143 2.88 -0.55 11.32
CA ALA A 143 1.62 -1.26 11.43
C ALA A 143 1.65 -2.14 12.67
N ILE A 144 0.66 -1.99 13.56
CA ILE A 144 0.59 -2.71 14.82
C ILE A 144 -0.82 -3.22 15.10
N LYS A 145 -0.88 -4.39 15.74
CA LYS A 145 -2.13 -4.94 16.27
C LYS A 145 -2.72 -4.09 17.40
N ASN A 146 -1.85 -3.42 18.16
CA ASN A 146 -2.18 -2.66 19.37
C ASN A 146 -3.01 -3.49 20.37
N MET A 147 -4.19 -3.01 20.79
CA MET A 147 -5.02 -3.67 21.80
C MET A 147 -5.98 -4.73 21.25
N ARG A 148 -6.09 -4.86 19.92
CA ARG A 148 -6.97 -5.86 19.28
C ARG A 148 -6.40 -7.27 19.42
N ARG A 149 -7.28 -8.26 19.27
CA ARG A 149 -6.90 -9.69 19.35
C ARG A 149 -6.15 -10.15 18.12
N LYS A 150 -6.51 -9.62 16.96
CA LYS A 150 -5.96 -9.93 15.64
C LYS A 150 -5.51 -8.64 14.94
N MET A 151 -4.56 -8.77 14.03
CA MET A 151 -4.16 -7.72 13.10
C MET A 151 -4.91 -7.98 11.79
N GLU A 152 -5.95 -7.20 11.54
CA GLU A 152 -6.83 -7.32 10.37
C GLU A 152 -6.46 -6.29 9.28
N ASP A 153 -5.67 -5.26 9.60
CA ASP A 153 -5.12 -4.35 8.59
C ASP A 153 -4.09 -5.01 7.67
N LYS A 154 -4.05 -4.53 6.43
CA LYS A 154 -3.00 -4.77 5.45
C LYS A 154 -2.58 -3.48 4.76
N HIS A 155 -1.37 -3.47 4.24
CA HIS A 155 -0.85 -2.38 3.42
C HIS A 155 0.00 -2.91 2.26
N VAL A 156 0.10 -2.09 1.21
CA VAL A 156 0.87 -2.35 0.00
C VAL A 156 1.73 -1.14 -0.32
N ILE A 157 3.02 -1.37 -0.61
CA ILE A 157 3.97 -0.35 -1.05
C ILE A 157 4.68 -0.91 -2.29
N ILE A 158 4.36 -0.36 -3.46
CA ILE A 158 4.97 -0.73 -4.74
C ILE A 158 5.61 0.54 -5.31
N PRO A 159 6.89 0.82 -4.99
CA PRO A 159 7.57 2.02 -5.45
C PRO A 159 7.94 1.97 -6.94
N ASP A 160 8.11 0.76 -7.49
CA ASP A 160 8.44 0.52 -8.90
C ASP A 160 7.32 -0.29 -9.57
N PHE A 161 6.20 0.38 -9.82
CA PHE A 161 5.01 -0.25 -10.41
C PHE A 161 5.27 -0.67 -11.86
N ASN A 162 6.08 0.11 -12.59
CA ASN A 162 6.40 -0.15 -13.99
C ASN A 162 7.16 -1.47 -14.15
N THR A 163 8.20 -1.70 -13.35
CA THR A 163 8.96 -2.97 -13.39
C THR A 163 8.09 -4.14 -12.94
N LEU A 164 7.29 -3.97 -11.89
CA LEU A 164 6.42 -5.04 -11.39
C LEU A 164 5.40 -5.51 -12.44
N PHE A 165 5.01 -4.64 -13.37
CA PHE A 165 4.00 -4.95 -14.39
C PHE A 165 4.50 -4.88 -15.84
N ASN A 166 5.82 -4.85 -16.06
CA ASN A 166 6.45 -4.75 -17.39
C ASN A 166 5.94 -3.55 -18.23
N ILE A 167 5.62 -2.42 -17.59
CA ILE A 167 5.15 -1.21 -18.28
C ILE A 167 6.36 -0.42 -18.80
N GLN A 168 6.45 -0.29 -20.13
CA GLN A 168 7.60 0.36 -20.78
C GLN A 168 7.28 1.72 -21.40
N ASP A 169 6.03 1.96 -21.77
CA ASP A 169 5.62 3.08 -22.63
C ASP A 169 4.79 4.13 -21.88
N GLN A 170 4.96 4.20 -20.55
CA GLN A 170 4.27 5.15 -19.67
C GLN A 170 5.26 5.79 -18.72
N GLU A 171 4.82 6.91 -18.11
CA GLU A 171 5.56 7.57 -17.03
C GLU A 171 5.80 6.61 -15.85
N GLU A 172 6.73 7.01 -15.00
CA GLU A 172 7.04 6.27 -13.78
C GLU A 172 5.85 6.27 -12.82
N GLN A 173 5.55 5.11 -12.26
CA GLN A 173 4.37 4.89 -11.43
C GLN A 173 4.72 4.22 -10.11
N ALA A 174 3.99 4.61 -9.07
CA ALA A 174 4.07 4.02 -7.74
C ALA A 174 2.67 3.84 -7.15
N PHE A 175 2.49 2.79 -6.34
CA PHE A 175 1.21 2.42 -5.74
C PHE A 175 1.38 2.21 -4.24
N PHE A 176 0.55 2.88 -3.45
CA PHE A 176 0.52 2.77 -2.00
C PHE A 176 -0.92 2.56 -1.54
N ALA A 177 -1.15 1.63 -0.62
CA ALA A 177 -2.50 1.37 -0.14
C ALA A 177 -2.53 0.92 1.32
N VAL A 178 -3.61 1.27 2.02
CA VAL A 178 -3.99 0.75 3.33
C VAL A 178 -5.38 0.12 3.22
N PHE A 179 -5.53 -1.06 3.80
CA PHE A 179 -6.77 -1.83 3.87
C PHE A 179 -7.05 -2.17 5.32
N ASP A 180 -8.11 -1.60 5.88
CA ASP A 180 -8.56 -1.90 7.25
C ASP A 180 -9.58 -3.05 7.17
N GLY A 181 -9.26 -4.19 7.78
CA GLY A 181 -10.09 -5.38 7.72
C GLY A 181 -11.03 -5.49 8.91
N HIS A 182 -12.27 -5.93 8.68
CA HIS A 182 -13.22 -6.19 9.76
C HIS A 182 -13.95 -7.52 9.58
N GLY A 183 -14.24 -8.17 10.71
CA GLY A 183 -14.91 -9.47 10.71
C GLY A 183 -14.01 -10.62 10.23
N GLY A 184 -12.70 -10.38 10.12
CA GLY A 184 -11.69 -11.27 9.56
C GLY A 184 -10.74 -10.54 8.61
N VAL A 185 -9.52 -11.07 8.45
CA VAL A 185 -8.44 -10.42 7.67
C VAL A 185 -8.48 -10.77 6.18
N ASP A 186 -9.28 -11.75 5.77
CA ASP A 186 -9.23 -12.32 4.42
C ASP A 186 -9.58 -11.31 3.32
N ALA A 187 -10.51 -10.37 3.58
CA ALA A 187 -10.86 -9.31 2.64
C ALA A 187 -9.69 -8.34 2.42
N ALA A 188 -9.01 -7.94 3.50
CA ALA A 188 -7.84 -7.06 3.46
C ALA A 188 -6.65 -7.73 2.74
N ILE A 189 -6.41 -9.02 2.97
CA ILE A 189 -5.41 -9.81 2.24
C ILE A 189 -5.76 -9.86 0.76
N TYR A 190 -7.02 -10.15 0.44
CA TYR A 190 -7.45 -10.25 -0.94
C TYR A 190 -7.28 -8.91 -1.68
N ALA A 191 -7.67 -7.81 -1.06
CA ALA A 191 -7.48 -6.47 -1.63
C ALA A 191 -5.99 -6.15 -1.81
N ALA A 192 -5.14 -6.45 -0.83
CA ALA A 192 -3.70 -6.26 -0.91
C ALA A 192 -3.06 -7.05 -2.07
N ASN A 193 -3.46 -8.31 -2.26
CA ASN A 193 -2.89 -9.19 -3.28
C ASN A 193 -3.40 -8.90 -4.69
N HIS A 194 -4.64 -8.42 -4.83
CA HIS A 194 -5.33 -8.44 -6.14
C HIS A 194 -5.71 -7.05 -6.67
N LEU A 195 -5.84 -6.01 -5.84
CA LEU A 195 -6.34 -4.70 -6.32
C LEU A 195 -5.39 -4.05 -7.35
N HIS A 196 -4.09 -4.09 -7.09
CA HIS A 196 -3.06 -3.51 -7.97
C HIS A 196 -2.93 -4.28 -9.29
N VAL A 197 -3.17 -5.60 -9.27
CA VAL A 197 -3.28 -6.44 -10.48
C VAL A 197 -4.56 -6.08 -11.26
N ASN A 198 -5.70 -5.99 -10.57
CA ASN A 198 -6.97 -5.62 -11.18
C ASN A 198 -6.95 -4.22 -11.80
N LEU A 199 -6.15 -3.30 -11.24
CA LEU A 199 -5.91 -1.95 -11.76
C LEU A 199 -5.20 -1.99 -13.12
N VAL A 200 -4.03 -2.62 -13.20
CA VAL A 200 -3.23 -2.59 -14.44
C VAL A 200 -3.91 -3.33 -15.59
N ARG A 201 -4.81 -4.27 -15.28
CA ARG A 201 -5.58 -5.03 -16.27
C ARG A 201 -6.83 -4.31 -16.77
N GLN A 202 -7.17 -3.13 -16.25
CA GLN A 202 -8.29 -2.33 -16.78
C GLN A 202 -7.97 -1.77 -18.15
N GLU A 203 -8.93 -1.80 -19.06
CA GLU A 203 -8.79 -1.23 -20.40
C GLU A 203 -8.47 0.27 -20.38
N SER A 204 -9.00 1.00 -19.40
CA SER A 204 -8.72 2.44 -19.26
C SER A 204 -7.41 2.75 -18.56
N PHE A 205 -6.67 1.78 -18.04
CA PHE A 205 -5.50 2.04 -17.19
C PHE A 205 -4.51 3.03 -17.83
N SER A 206 -4.29 2.92 -19.13
CA SER A 206 -3.39 3.81 -19.86
C SER A 206 -3.91 5.24 -19.99
N GLN A 207 -5.23 5.44 -20.12
CA GLN A 207 -5.81 6.75 -20.48
C GLN A 207 -6.46 7.46 -19.29
N ASP A 208 -7.10 6.71 -18.40
CA ASP A 208 -7.81 7.22 -17.23
C ASP A 208 -7.56 6.28 -16.04
N PRO A 209 -6.48 6.55 -15.27
CA PRO A 209 -6.17 5.78 -14.06
C PRO A 209 -7.22 5.95 -12.95
N GLY A 210 -7.91 7.08 -12.90
CA GLY A 210 -8.95 7.33 -11.90
C GLY A 210 -10.13 6.39 -12.10
N ASP A 211 -10.63 6.33 -13.33
CA ASP A 211 -11.69 5.40 -13.70
C ASP A 211 -11.23 3.92 -13.68
N ALA A 212 -9.96 3.67 -14.00
CA ALA A 212 -9.35 2.35 -13.84
C ALA A 212 -9.36 1.90 -12.37
N LEU A 213 -8.98 2.77 -11.43
CA LEU A 213 -9.02 2.48 -10.00
C LEU A 213 -10.44 2.17 -9.54
N ARG A 214 -11.42 2.99 -9.93
CA ARG A 214 -12.84 2.75 -9.60
C ARG A 214 -13.30 1.36 -10.07
N ARG A 215 -12.99 0.99 -11.31
CA ARG A 215 -13.31 -0.35 -11.84
C ARG A 215 -12.54 -1.46 -11.15
N ALA A 216 -11.28 -1.22 -10.80
CA ALA A 216 -10.45 -2.19 -10.10
C ALA A 216 -11.01 -2.52 -8.71
N PHE A 217 -11.44 -1.50 -7.94
CA PHE A 217 -12.12 -1.69 -6.66
C PHE A 217 -13.37 -2.56 -6.81
N LYS A 218 -14.24 -2.19 -7.76
CA LYS A 218 -15.46 -2.94 -8.04
C LYS A 218 -15.20 -4.39 -8.45
N LEU A 219 -14.25 -4.61 -9.36
CA LEU A 219 -13.85 -5.96 -9.78
C LEU A 219 -13.27 -6.77 -8.61
N THR A 220 -12.47 -6.12 -7.75
CA THR A 220 -11.91 -6.76 -6.55
C THR A 220 -13.01 -7.17 -5.58
N ASP A 221 -14.00 -6.31 -5.35
CA ASP A 221 -15.19 -6.63 -4.54
C ASP A 221 -15.98 -7.81 -5.13
N GLU A 222 -16.32 -7.75 -6.41
CA GLU A 222 -17.07 -8.82 -7.10
C GLU A 222 -16.35 -10.17 -7.03
N ARG A 223 -15.02 -10.17 -7.21
CA ARG A 223 -14.21 -11.39 -7.09
C ARG A 223 -14.12 -11.89 -5.65
N PHE A 224 -13.92 -10.99 -4.69
CA PHE A 224 -13.87 -11.37 -3.28
C PHE A 224 -15.22 -11.89 -2.78
N VAL A 225 -16.35 -11.35 -3.21
CA VAL A 225 -17.69 -11.87 -2.85
C VAL A 225 -17.87 -13.31 -3.33
N LYS A 226 -17.39 -13.64 -4.54
CA LYS A 226 -17.40 -15.03 -5.05
C LYS A 226 -16.53 -15.93 -4.18
N LYS A 227 -15.32 -15.49 -3.82
CA LYS A 227 -14.43 -16.19 -2.90
C LYS A 227 -15.07 -16.40 -1.53
N ALA A 228 -15.65 -15.35 -0.96
CA ALA A 228 -16.32 -15.36 0.34
C ALA A 228 -17.51 -16.32 0.36
N SER A 229 -18.30 -16.38 -0.72
CA SER A 229 -19.38 -17.37 -0.84
C SER A 229 -18.85 -18.81 -0.87
N ARG A 230 -17.75 -19.05 -1.58
CA ARG A 230 -17.12 -20.38 -1.68
C ARG A 230 -16.53 -20.85 -0.36
N GLU A 231 -15.94 -19.92 0.40
CA GLU A 231 -15.17 -20.20 1.61
C GLU A 231 -15.96 -19.85 2.90
N ASN A 232 -17.23 -19.45 2.75
CA ASN A 232 -18.14 -19.04 3.82
C ASN A 232 -17.54 -17.92 4.72
N LEU A 233 -16.93 -16.93 4.08
CA LEU A 233 -16.34 -15.74 4.72
C LEU A 233 -17.40 -14.63 4.84
N ARG A 234 -17.30 -13.85 5.92
CA ARG A 234 -18.22 -12.73 6.22
C ARG A 234 -17.48 -11.42 6.50
N CYS A 235 -16.18 -11.39 6.23
CA CYS A 235 -15.36 -10.23 6.45
C CYS A 235 -15.52 -9.20 5.33
N GLY A 236 -15.12 -7.99 5.64
CA GLY A 236 -14.99 -6.91 4.69
C GLY A 236 -13.70 -6.14 4.95
N THR A 237 -13.40 -5.21 4.05
CA THR A 237 -12.28 -4.29 4.25
C THR A 237 -12.56 -2.95 3.60
N THR A 238 -12.05 -1.90 4.23
CA THR A 238 -11.87 -0.60 3.60
C THR A 238 -10.66 -0.65 2.66
N GLY A 239 -10.46 0.40 1.87
CA GLY A 239 -9.25 0.56 1.08
C GLY A 239 -9.06 2.01 0.69
N VAL A 240 -7.87 2.55 0.93
CA VAL A 240 -7.42 3.84 0.38
C VAL A 240 -6.17 3.60 -0.43
N VAL A 241 -6.14 4.11 -1.65
CA VAL A 241 -5.04 3.95 -2.62
C VAL A 241 -4.54 5.33 -3.04
N CYS A 242 -3.23 5.50 -2.99
CA CYS A 242 -2.50 6.55 -3.70
C CYS A 242 -1.72 5.94 -4.84
N PHE A 243 -2.03 6.37 -6.06
CA PHE A 243 -1.36 5.96 -7.28
C PHE A 243 -0.71 7.17 -7.93
N LEU A 244 0.62 7.19 -7.96
CA LEU A 244 1.39 8.23 -8.63
C LEU A 244 1.66 7.79 -10.06
N ARG A 245 1.45 8.69 -11.01
CA ARG A 245 1.90 8.56 -12.41
C ARG A 245 2.52 9.87 -12.83
N GLY A 246 3.83 9.86 -13.06
CA GLY A 246 4.58 11.07 -13.36
C GLY A 246 4.37 12.12 -12.27
N ARG A 247 3.77 13.25 -12.63
CA ARG A 247 3.43 14.36 -11.72
C ARG A 247 1.93 14.43 -11.39
N THR A 248 1.24 13.30 -11.43
CA THR A 248 -0.19 13.22 -11.11
C THR A 248 -0.41 12.22 -10.00
N LEU A 249 -1.12 12.65 -8.95
CA LEU A 249 -1.60 11.80 -7.87
C LEU A 249 -3.06 11.43 -8.14
N HIS A 250 -3.32 10.13 -8.22
CA HIS A 250 -4.65 9.57 -8.26
C HIS A 250 -4.96 8.95 -6.90
N VAL A 251 -6.05 9.40 -6.27
CA VAL A 251 -6.53 8.87 -5.01
C VAL A 251 -7.84 8.14 -5.27
N ALA A 252 -7.95 6.90 -4.80
CA ALA A 252 -9.21 6.17 -4.84
C ALA A 252 -9.44 5.50 -3.47
N TRP A 253 -10.67 5.56 -2.99
CA TRP A 253 -10.97 5.06 -1.66
C TRP A 253 -12.36 4.48 -1.54
N LEU A 254 -12.50 3.64 -0.51
CA LEU A 254 -13.68 2.86 -0.22
C LEU A 254 -13.67 2.58 1.29
N GLY A 255 -14.68 3.02 2.03
CA GLY A 255 -14.66 3.01 3.50
C GLY A 255 -14.05 4.28 4.12
N ASP A 256 -13.56 4.17 5.35
CA ASP A 256 -13.13 5.28 6.21
C ASP A 256 -11.63 5.32 6.56
N SER A 257 -10.80 4.44 5.98
CA SER A 257 -9.37 4.72 5.84
C SER A 257 -9.16 6.01 5.05
N GLN A 258 -8.19 6.84 5.44
CA GLN A 258 -8.01 8.18 4.87
C GLN A 258 -6.58 8.42 4.40
N VAL A 259 -6.47 9.37 3.47
CA VAL A 259 -5.21 9.98 3.07
C VAL A 259 -5.30 11.50 3.15
N ILE A 260 -4.21 12.11 3.62
CA ILE A 260 -3.96 13.55 3.49
C ILE A 260 -2.69 13.81 2.68
N LEU A 261 -2.65 14.95 2.01
CA LEU A 261 -1.45 15.51 1.39
C LEU A 261 -0.96 16.66 2.25
N VAL A 262 0.35 16.75 2.44
CA VAL A 262 1.00 17.90 3.05
C VAL A 262 1.74 18.66 1.96
N ARG A 263 1.45 19.95 1.83
CA ARG A 263 2.05 20.85 0.85
C ARG A 263 2.53 22.10 1.59
N LYS A 264 3.84 22.37 1.53
CA LYS A 264 4.46 23.51 2.25
C LYS A 264 4.05 23.56 3.74
N GLY A 265 4.06 22.41 4.40
CA GLY A 265 3.68 22.25 5.81
C GLY A 265 2.18 22.38 6.11
N GLN A 266 1.31 22.52 5.11
CA GLN A 266 -0.14 22.63 5.30
C GLN A 266 -0.88 21.37 4.85
N VAL A 267 -1.94 21.02 5.58
CA VAL A 267 -2.83 19.89 5.25
C VAL A 267 -3.71 20.24 4.04
N VAL A 268 -3.76 19.34 3.08
CA VAL A 268 -4.67 19.37 1.93
C VAL A 268 -5.60 18.16 2.02
N GLU A 269 -6.91 18.43 2.14
CA GLU A 269 -7.95 17.39 2.11
C GLU A 269 -8.06 16.80 0.69
N LEU A 270 -7.82 15.49 0.55
CA LEU A 270 -7.87 14.79 -0.74
C LEU A 270 -9.16 14.00 -0.96
N MET A 271 -9.85 13.64 0.11
CA MET A 271 -10.99 12.73 0.07
C MET A 271 -11.90 12.92 1.28
N LYS A 272 -13.14 12.43 1.17
CA LYS A 272 -14.10 12.37 2.29
C LYS A 272 -14.44 10.93 2.62
N PRO A 273 -14.21 10.45 3.86
CA PRO A 273 -14.44 9.06 4.22
C PRO A 273 -15.91 8.64 4.04
N HIS A 274 -16.12 7.37 3.73
CA HIS A 274 -17.45 6.79 3.54
C HIS A 274 -18.12 6.42 4.87
N LYS A 275 -18.43 7.42 5.69
CA LYS A 275 -19.14 7.23 6.96
C LYS A 275 -20.66 7.15 6.74
N PRO A 276 -21.41 6.30 7.48
CA PRO A 276 -22.85 6.14 7.31
C PRO A 276 -23.67 7.42 7.49
N ASP A 277 -23.18 8.41 8.26
CA ASP A 277 -23.84 9.71 8.46
C ASP A 277 -23.51 10.76 7.41
N ARG A 278 -22.63 10.45 6.45
CA ARG A 278 -22.42 11.30 5.27
C ARG A 278 -23.73 11.38 4.50
N GLU A 279 -24.19 12.59 4.21
CA GLU A 279 -25.57 12.83 3.75
C GLU A 279 -25.95 12.04 2.49
N ASP A 280 -25.05 11.95 1.51
CA ASP A 280 -25.25 11.17 0.28
C ASP A 280 -25.27 9.66 0.55
N GLU A 281 -24.40 9.16 1.42
CA GLU A 281 -24.37 7.74 1.81
C GLU A 281 -25.62 7.35 2.60
N LYS A 282 -26.04 8.19 3.54
CA LYS A 282 -27.26 8.00 4.31
C LYS A 282 -28.49 7.93 3.38
N GLN A 283 -28.63 8.90 2.48
CA GLN A 283 -29.71 8.91 1.49
C GLN A 283 -29.69 7.67 0.61
N ARG A 284 -28.51 7.23 0.15
CA ARG A 284 -28.34 6.00 -0.64
C ARG A 284 -28.80 4.76 0.14
N ILE A 285 -28.40 4.63 1.40
CA ILE A 285 -28.75 3.51 2.28
C ILE A 285 -30.26 3.49 2.54
N GLU A 286 -30.86 4.63 2.87
CA GLU A 286 -32.30 4.75 3.16
C GLU A 286 -33.15 4.51 1.91
N ALA A 287 -32.69 4.95 0.73
CA ALA A 287 -33.36 4.68 -0.55
C ALA A 287 -33.39 3.18 -0.91
N LEU A 288 -32.41 2.40 -0.42
CA LEU A 288 -32.38 0.94 -0.55
C LEU A 288 -33.23 0.22 0.52
N GLY A 289 -33.89 0.95 1.41
CA GLY A 289 -34.69 0.41 2.51
C GLY A 289 -33.88 0.08 3.78
N GLY A 290 -32.62 0.52 3.84
CA GLY A 290 -31.79 0.42 5.03
C GLY A 290 -32.03 1.57 6.00
N CYS A 291 -31.26 1.60 7.08
CA CYS A 291 -31.29 2.70 8.04
C CYS A 291 -29.90 2.98 8.61
N VAL A 292 -29.67 4.23 9.03
CA VAL A 292 -28.45 4.66 9.69
C VAL A 292 -28.77 4.96 11.15
N ILE A 293 -28.15 4.20 12.06
CA ILE A 293 -28.46 4.22 13.49
C ILE A 293 -27.21 4.64 14.28
N TRP A 294 -27.37 5.56 15.22
CA TRP A 294 -26.34 5.90 16.18
C TRP A 294 -26.26 4.86 17.31
N PHE A 295 -25.15 4.15 17.42
CA PHE A 295 -24.85 3.23 18.52
C PHE A 295 -23.37 3.30 18.90
N GLY A 296 -23.00 4.36 19.63
CA GLY A 296 -21.61 4.75 19.92
C GLY A 296 -20.89 5.40 18.74
N THR A 297 -21.18 4.91 17.53
CA THR A 297 -20.84 5.52 16.24
C THR A 297 -22.03 5.28 15.28
N TRP A 298 -22.05 5.98 14.14
CA TRP A 298 -23.07 5.77 13.11
C TRP A 298 -22.88 4.42 12.43
N ARG A 299 -23.96 3.65 12.30
CA ARG A 299 -23.91 2.29 11.76
C ARG A 299 -25.03 2.03 10.76
N VAL A 300 -24.69 1.35 9.66
CA VAL A 300 -25.65 0.81 8.68
C VAL A 300 -26.38 -0.36 9.29
N ASN A 301 -27.72 -0.26 9.36
CA ASN A 301 -28.62 -1.23 9.98
C ASN A 301 -28.22 -1.62 11.42
N GLY A 302 -27.53 -0.73 12.13
CA GLY A 302 -27.01 -0.96 13.48
C GLY A 302 -25.77 -1.87 13.57
N SER A 303 -25.21 -2.31 12.45
CA SER A 303 -24.08 -3.27 12.42
C SER A 303 -22.74 -2.61 12.05
N LEU A 304 -22.57 -2.16 10.81
CA LEU A 304 -21.27 -1.73 10.28
C LEU A 304 -21.10 -0.21 10.37
N SER A 305 -19.92 0.25 10.79
CA SER A 305 -19.56 1.68 10.92
C SER A 305 -19.05 2.31 9.62
N VAL A 306 -19.00 1.55 8.54
CA VAL A 306 -18.66 1.99 7.18
C VAL A 306 -19.89 1.89 6.29
N SER A 307 -19.96 2.71 5.24
CA SER A 307 -21.05 2.66 4.23
C SER A 307 -20.65 1.97 2.92
N ARG A 308 -19.34 1.83 2.67
CA ARG A 308 -18.77 1.14 1.50
C ARG A 308 -17.62 0.24 1.96
N ALA A 309 -17.55 -0.99 1.47
CA ALA A 309 -16.48 -1.96 1.75
C ALA A 309 -16.30 -2.95 0.58
N ILE A 310 -15.08 -3.47 0.41
CA ILE A 310 -14.84 -4.72 -0.33
C ILE A 310 -15.32 -5.86 0.57
N GLY A 311 -16.08 -6.81 0.04
CA GLY A 311 -16.67 -7.90 0.83
C GLY A 311 -18.01 -7.52 1.44
N ASP A 312 -18.23 -7.87 2.71
CA ASP A 312 -19.50 -7.65 3.42
C ASP A 312 -20.72 -8.15 2.64
N SER A 313 -20.61 -9.34 2.06
CA SER A 313 -21.62 -9.92 1.15
C SER A 313 -23.03 -9.94 1.76
N GLU A 314 -23.15 -10.18 3.07
CA GLU A 314 -24.43 -10.20 3.80
C GLU A 314 -25.07 -8.81 3.95
N TYR A 315 -24.31 -7.73 3.76
CA TYR A 315 -24.76 -6.35 3.89
C TYR A 315 -24.98 -5.64 2.56
N LYS A 316 -24.68 -6.30 1.43
CA LYS A 316 -25.03 -5.77 0.10
C LYS A 316 -26.56 -5.82 -0.10
N PRO A 317 -27.19 -4.79 -0.68
CA PRO A 317 -26.58 -3.65 -1.36
C PRO A 317 -26.34 -2.40 -0.50
N TYR A 318 -26.64 -2.42 0.80
CA TYR A 318 -26.46 -1.24 1.67
C TYR A 318 -25.00 -0.83 1.77
N ILE A 319 -24.12 -1.82 1.92
CA ILE A 319 -22.68 -1.65 1.72
C ILE A 319 -22.35 -1.96 0.27
N CYS A 320 -21.82 -0.98 -0.47
CA CYS A 320 -21.45 -1.17 -1.87
C CYS A 320 -19.93 -1.19 -2.06
N GLY A 321 -19.51 -1.85 -3.15
CA GLY A 321 -18.12 -1.93 -3.60
C GLY A 321 -17.71 -0.83 -4.59
N ASP A 322 -18.49 0.26 -4.68
CA ASP A 322 -18.24 1.35 -5.61
C ASP A 322 -17.30 2.39 -4.96
N ALA A 323 -16.04 2.45 -5.40
CA ALA A 323 -15.07 3.42 -4.89
C ALA A 323 -15.28 4.83 -5.47
N ASP A 324 -14.97 5.84 -4.66
CA ASP A 324 -14.77 7.21 -5.13
C ASP A 324 -13.31 7.41 -5.55
N HIS A 325 -13.06 8.39 -6.42
CA HIS A 325 -11.69 8.74 -6.81
C HIS A 325 -11.56 10.24 -7.10
N ASN A 326 -10.36 10.77 -6.90
CA ASN A 326 -9.96 12.14 -7.19
C ASN A 326 -8.58 12.16 -7.87
N ILE A 327 -8.30 13.23 -8.61
CA ILE A 327 -7.03 13.42 -9.34
C ILE A 327 -6.44 14.77 -8.95
N PHE A 328 -5.16 14.77 -8.60
CA PHE A 328 -4.43 15.94 -8.14
C PHE A 328 -3.13 16.11 -8.94
N PRO A 329 -2.96 17.21 -9.71
CA PRO A 329 -1.68 17.53 -10.31
C PRO A 329 -0.68 17.93 -9.22
N LEU A 330 0.57 17.49 -9.37
CA LEU A 330 1.67 17.77 -8.47
C LEU A 330 2.59 18.83 -9.08
N ASP A 331 2.76 19.94 -8.36
CA ASP A 331 3.59 21.08 -8.77
C ASP A 331 5.00 21.06 -8.16
N GLY A 332 5.30 20.08 -7.30
CA GLY A 332 6.61 19.87 -6.69
C GLY A 332 6.76 20.61 -5.37
N SER A 333 5.73 21.34 -4.93
CA SER A 333 5.65 21.92 -3.60
C SER A 333 5.09 20.96 -2.56
N GLU A 334 4.72 19.75 -2.97
CA GLU A 334 4.24 18.70 -2.08
C GLU A 334 5.36 18.07 -1.26
N ASP A 335 5.09 17.91 0.04
CA ASP A 335 6.08 17.43 0.99
C ASP A 335 5.99 15.91 1.11
N TYR A 336 4.82 15.42 1.52
CA TYR A 336 4.55 14.01 1.75
C TYR A 336 3.05 13.70 1.80
N LEU A 337 2.71 12.42 1.65
CA LEU A 337 1.37 11.87 1.87
C LEU A 337 1.35 11.08 3.18
N ILE A 338 0.23 11.10 3.90
CA ILE A 338 -0.02 10.19 5.03
C ILE A 338 -1.27 9.37 4.72
N LEU A 339 -1.11 8.05 4.57
CA LEU A 339 -2.21 7.09 4.45
C LEU A 339 -2.35 6.33 5.77
N ALA A 340 -3.54 6.25 6.33
CA ALA A 340 -3.78 5.46 7.54
C ALA A 340 -5.22 4.96 7.68
N CYS A 341 -5.40 3.92 8.50
CA CYS A 341 -6.71 3.42 8.92
C CYS A 341 -7.36 4.30 10.00
N ASP A 342 -8.61 4.01 10.35
CA ASP A 342 -9.37 4.78 11.35
C ASP A 342 -8.73 4.68 12.75
N GLY A 343 -8.04 3.57 13.06
CA GLY A 343 -7.29 3.40 14.30
C GLY A 343 -6.21 4.46 14.54
N PHE A 344 -5.80 5.19 13.50
CA PHE A 344 -5.02 6.42 13.61
C PHE A 344 -5.91 7.68 13.59
N TRP A 345 -6.76 7.82 12.57
CA TRP A 345 -7.52 9.06 12.32
C TRP A 345 -8.62 9.36 13.34
N ASP A 346 -9.09 8.37 14.10
CA ASP A 346 -10.07 8.57 15.16
C ASP A 346 -9.48 9.25 16.41
N THR A 347 -8.15 9.21 16.59
CA THR A 347 -7.48 9.79 17.76
C THR A 347 -6.49 10.90 17.44
N VAL A 348 -6.01 11.00 16.20
CA VAL A 348 -5.04 12.01 15.77
C VAL A 348 -5.62 12.87 14.66
N SER A 349 -5.63 14.18 14.87
CA SER A 349 -6.09 15.15 13.86
C SER A 349 -5.03 15.33 12.74
N PRO A 350 -5.44 15.75 11.52
CA PRO A 350 -4.49 16.03 10.44
C PRO A 350 -3.38 17.02 10.83
N ASP A 351 -3.73 18.12 11.51
CA ASP A 351 -2.74 19.13 11.95
C ASP A 351 -1.77 18.56 13.00
N GLU A 352 -2.27 17.72 13.91
CA GLU A 352 -1.41 17.04 14.88
C GLU A 352 -0.45 16.05 14.19
N ALA A 353 -0.94 15.31 13.19
CA ALA A 353 -0.11 14.41 12.41
C ALA A 353 1.03 15.19 11.72
N VAL A 354 0.73 16.33 11.08
CA VAL A 354 1.74 17.20 10.46
C VAL A 354 2.77 17.68 11.48
N ARG A 355 2.32 18.10 12.67
CA ARG A 355 3.22 18.53 13.74
C ARG A 355 4.16 17.40 14.18
N VAL A 356 3.64 16.18 14.39
CA VAL A 356 4.47 15.02 14.78
C VAL A 356 5.53 14.70 13.72
N VAL A 357 5.18 14.78 12.42
CA VAL A 357 6.15 14.58 11.33
C VAL A 357 7.19 15.69 11.34
N SER A 358 6.76 16.96 11.41
CA SER A 358 7.64 18.13 11.41
C SER A 358 8.64 18.08 12.57
N ASP A 359 8.16 17.84 13.79
CA ASP A 359 8.99 17.74 15.00
C ASP A 359 10.04 16.63 14.84
N HIS A 360 9.64 15.45 14.35
CA HIS A 360 10.57 14.35 14.13
C HIS A 360 11.66 14.70 13.11
N LEU A 361 11.28 15.26 11.97
CA LEU A 361 12.23 15.64 10.92
C LEU A 361 13.20 16.72 11.43
N GLN A 362 12.71 17.70 12.18
CA GLN A 362 13.56 18.76 12.75
C GLN A 362 14.53 18.21 13.79
N GLU A 363 14.07 17.36 14.71
CA GLU A 363 14.89 16.76 15.77
C GLU A 363 15.94 15.78 15.23
N ASN A 364 15.67 15.14 14.09
CA ASN A 364 16.48 14.04 13.55
C ASN A 364 17.12 14.39 12.20
N ALA A 365 17.36 15.67 11.93
CA ALA A 365 18.06 16.16 10.73
C ALA A 365 17.50 15.60 9.40
N GLY A 366 16.17 15.52 9.30
CA GLY A 366 15.45 15.03 8.13
C GLY A 366 15.40 13.49 8.00
N ASP A 367 15.72 12.73 9.04
CA ASP A 367 15.55 11.27 9.01
C ASP A 367 14.06 10.90 8.94
N THR A 368 13.69 10.15 7.90
CA THR A 368 12.31 9.72 7.67
C THR A 368 11.99 8.38 8.33
N SER A 369 13.00 7.62 8.73
CA SER A 369 12.89 6.19 8.99
C SER A 369 11.86 5.88 10.09
N MET A 370 11.80 6.71 11.13
CA MET A 370 10.98 6.49 12.32
C MET A 370 9.70 7.34 12.38
N VAL A 371 9.38 8.07 11.32
CA VAL A 371 8.22 8.97 11.27
C VAL A 371 6.91 8.21 11.52
N ALA A 372 6.64 7.13 10.79
CA ALA A 372 5.41 6.36 10.97
C ALA A 372 5.33 5.72 12.37
N HIS A 373 6.47 5.32 12.94
CA HIS A 373 6.51 4.82 14.32
C HIS A 373 6.12 5.90 15.34
N LYS A 374 6.54 7.15 15.14
CA LYS A 374 6.14 8.28 15.98
C LYS A 374 4.65 8.61 15.85
N LEU A 375 4.10 8.56 14.64
CA LEU A 375 2.67 8.75 14.39
C LEU A 375 1.84 7.66 15.10
N VAL A 376 2.21 6.40 14.96
CA VAL A 376 1.55 5.29 15.66
C VAL A 376 1.65 5.45 17.18
N ALA A 377 2.80 5.88 17.71
CA ALA A 377 2.95 6.15 19.14
C ALA A 377 2.00 7.26 19.61
N SER A 378 1.91 8.36 18.86
CA SER A 378 0.97 9.46 19.14
C SER A 378 -0.49 8.96 19.19
N ALA A 379 -0.92 8.13 18.23
CA ALA A 379 -2.28 7.57 18.24
C ALA A 379 -2.56 6.65 19.44
N ARG A 380 -1.57 5.86 19.88
CA ARG A 380 -1.68 5.03 21.09
C ARG A 380 -1.77 5.88 22.35
N ASP A 381 -0.94 6.90 22.45
CA ASP A 381 -0.92 7.81 23.61
C ASP A 381 -2.21 8.64 23.69
N ALA A 382 -2.81 8.96 22.54
CA ALA A 382 -4.14 9.56 22.42
C ALA A 382 -5.30 8.57 22.72
N GLY A 383 -5.00 7.31 23.03
CA GLY A 383 -5.99 6.33 23.51
C GLY A 383 -6.55 5.39 22.46
N SER A 384 -5.93 5.29 21.27
CA SER A 384 -6.38 4.34 20.25
C SER A 384 -6.31 2.90 20.77
N SER A 385 -7.37 2.14 20.53
CA SER A 385 -7.49 0.73 20.89
C SER A 385 -7.68 -0.19 19.67
N ASP A 386 -7.61 0.36 18.47
CA ASP A 386 -7.72 -0.40 17.21
C ASP A 386 -6.36 -0.87 16.69
N ASN A 387 -6.36 -1.71 15.65
CA ASN A 387 -5.21 -1.85 14.75
C ASN A 387 -4.83 -0.46 14.22
N ILE A 388 -3.53 -0.23 14.05
CA ILE A 388 -3.03 1.06 13.58
C ILE A 388 -2.02 0.78 12.49
N THR A 389 -2.30 1.30 11.30
CA THR A 389 -1.41 1.24 10.13
C THR A 389 -1.25 2.64 9.57
N VAL A 390 0.00 3.11 9.47
CA VAL A 390 0.34 4.44 8.93
C VAL A 390 1.48 4.30 7.92
N ILE A 391 1.25 4.75 6.69
CA ILE A 391 2.27 4.94 5.65
C ILE A 391 2.50 6.44 5.47
N VAL A 392 3.76 6.87 5.50
CA VAL A 392 4.19 8.21 5.07
C VAL A 392 5.03 8.07 3.80
N VAL A 393 4.63 8.77 2.74
CA VAL A 393 5.31 8.76 1.43
C VAL A 393 5.89 10.14 1.18
N PHE A 394 7.21 10.27 1.19
CA PHE A 394 7.91 11.53 0.96
C PHE A 394 7.99 11.81 -0.55
N LEU A 395 7.39 12.93 -0.96
CA LEU A 395 7.35 13.38 -2.36
C LEU A 395 8.55 14.27 -2.71
N ARG A 396 9.21 14.81 -1.69
CA ARG A 396 10.49 15.52 -1.77
C ARG A 396 11.45 15.01 -0.71
N ASP A 397 12.74 15.22 -0.91
CA ASP A 397 13.74 14.94 0.13
C ASP A 397 13.59 15.96 1.28
N PRO A 398 13.26 15.53 2.51
CA PRO A 398 13.10 16.45 3.65
C PRO A 398 14.40 17.14 4.07
N ARG A 399 15.55 16.64 3.61
CA ARG A 399 16.88 17.21 3.84
C ARG A 399 17.21 18.32 2.85
N CYS A 400 16.43 18.46 1.77
CA CYS A 400 16.58 19.56 0.82
C CYS A 400 15.83 20.80 1.33
N PRO A 401 16.36 22.02 1.05
CA PRO A 401 15.65 23.26 1.34
C PRO A 401 14.26 23.25 0.67
N ALA A 402 13.27 23.85 1.33
CA ALA A 402 11.97 24.07 0.69
C ALA A 402 12.18 24.90 -0.60
N PRO A 403 11.44 24.62 -1.68
CA PRO A 403 11.48 25.47 -2.86
C PRO A 403 11.09 26.89 -2.43
N ALA A 404 11.90 27.88 -2.82
CA ALA A 404 11.62 29.29 -2.58
C ALA A 404 10.19 29.58 -3.03
N SER A 405 9.43 30.31 -2.22
CA SER A 405 8.11 30.72 -2.66
C SER A 405 8.30 31.74 -3.79
N THR A 406 7.46 31.70 -4.81
CA THR A 406 7.46 32.72 -5.88
C THR A 406 7.15 34.11 -5.35
N GLU A 407 6.70 34.22 -4.09
CA GLU A 407 6.54 35.49 -3.37
C GLU A 407 7.90 36.05 -2.91
N ASP A 408 8.87 35.17 -2.57
CA ASP A 408 10.23 35.58 -2.22
C ASP A 408 11.04 36.05 -3.44
N GLU A 409 10.75 35.52 -4.64
CA GLU A 409 11.39 35.98 -5.89
C GLU A 409 10.86 37.33 -6.38
N GLU A 410 9.59 37.65 -6.11
CA GLU A 410 9.02 38.98 -6.41
C GLU A 410 9.51 40.05 -5.41
N GLU A 411 9.67 39.72 -4.13
CA GLU A 411 10.28 40.64 -3.15
C GLU A 411 11.79 40.82 -3.37
N ALA A 412 12.52 39.75 -3.69
CA ALA A 412 13.95 39.85 -4.01
C ALA A 412 14.21 40.61 -5.33
N GLY A 413 13.37 40.39 -6.35
CA GLY A 413 13.44 41.12 -7.61
C GLY A 413 13.03 42.60 -7.50
N ALA A 414 12.10 42.93 -6.59
CA ALA A 414 11.75 44.32 -6.29
C ALA A 414 12.88 45.05 -5.52
N MET A 415 13.57 44.35 -4.61
CA MET A 415 14.67 44.91 -3.82
C MET A 415 15.97 45.06 -4.65
N GLU A 416 16.21 44.17 -5.61
CA GLU A 416 17.30 44.32 -6.60
C GLU A 416 16.99 45.40 -7.65
N GLY A 417 15.72 45.62 -8.00
CA GLY A 417 15.29 46.70 -8.89
C GLY A 417 15.44 48.09 -8.27
N GLU A 418 15.07 48.26 -6.99
CA GLU A 418 15.26 49.53 -6.26
C GLU A 418 16.74 49.83 -5.96
N ALA A 419 17.59 48.80 -5.78
CA ALA A 419 19.03 48.99 -5.60
C ALA A 419 19.74 49.37 -6.92
N ALA A 420 19.31 48.80 -8.04
CA ALA A 420 19.86 49.13 -9.36
C ALA A 420 19.48 50.54 -9.84
N GLU A 421 18.25 51.00 -9.55
CA GLU A 421 17.84 52.40 -9.85
C GLU A 421 18.56 53.43 -8.97
N ALA A 422 18.95 53.06 -7.74
CA ALA A 422 19.74 53.93 -6.86
C ALA A 422 21.24 54.01 -7.25
N GLU A 423 21.82 52.91 -7.77
CA GLU A 423 23.21 52.89 -8.26
C GLU A 423 23.36 53.59 -9.63
N GLU A 424 22.32 53.62 -10.48
CA GLU A 424 22.33 54.40 -11.74
C GLU A 424 22.18 55.91 -11.51
N GLU A 425 21.41 56.37 -10.50
CA GLU A 425 21.33 57.81 -10.15
C GLU A 425 22.61 58.34 -9.47
N GLU A 426 23.35 57.51 -8.70
CA GLU A 426 24.63 57.94 -8.11
C GLU A 426 25.78 57.96 -9.14
N ALA A 427 25.73 57.11 -10.18
CA ALA A 427 26.72 57.09 -11.25
C ALA A 427 26.59 58.29 -12.22
N GLU A 428 25.38 58.80 -12.45
CA GLU A 428 25.17 59.99 -13.31
C GLU A 428 25.56 61.31 -12.62
N VAL A 429 25.67 61.34 -11.28
CA VAL A 429 26.11 62.54 -10.53
C VAL A 429 27.64 62.60 -10.40
N GLU A 430 28.34 61.46 -10.38
CA GLU A 430 29.81 61.43 -10.32
C GLU A 430 30.49 61.69 -11.67
N GLU A 431 29.78 61.53 -12.81
CA GLU A 431 30.32 61.84 -14.15
C GLU A 431 30.29 63.35 -14.50
N GLU A 432 29.50 64.19 -13.80
CA GLU A 432 29.49 65.65 -14.02
C GLU A 432 30.50 66.44 -13.16
N GLU A 433 31.12 65.83 -12.14
CA GLU A 433 32.13 66.49 -11.29
C GLU A 433 33.59 66.13 -11.64
N GLN A 434 33.84 65.35 -12.70
CA GLN A 434 35.21 64.93 -13.12
C GLN A 434 35.69 65.54 -14.45
N GLU A 435 35.10 66.63 -14.96
CA GLU A 435 35.65 67.40 -16.10
C GLU A 435 36.40 68.70 -15.71
N GLU A 436 36.49 69.04 -14.42
CA GLU A 436 37.32 70.16 -13.95
C GLU A 436 38.26 69.73 -12.83
N GLU A 437 39.34 68.98 -13.13
CA GLU A 437 40.62 69.04 -12.41
C GLU A 437 41.64 68.03 -12.99
N GLU A 438 42.13 68.28 -14.21
CA GLU A 438 43.43 67.74 -14.67
C GLU A 438 44.22 68.80 -15.47
N GLU A 439 44.72 69.82 -14.76
CA GLU A 439 45.99 70.47 -15.12
C GLU A 439 46.86 70.52 -13.86
N GLU A 440 47.88 69.66 -13.80
CA GLU A 440 49.27 69.95 -13.38
C GLU A 440 49.99 68.68 -12.89
N GLU A 441 51.06 68.35 -13.63
CA GLU A 441 52.41 68.01 -13.17
C GLU A 441 52.59 66.86 -12.14
N ASP A 442 53.12 65.71 -12.54
CA ASP A 442 54.55 65.39 -12.75
C ASP A 442 55.23 64.74 -11.52
N GLU A 443 56.06 63.76 -11.88
CA GLU A 443 57.24 63.24 -11.16
C GLU A 443 57.15 62.18 -10.03
N ALA A 444 57.82 61.05 -10.37
CA ALA A 444 58.70 60.22 -9.54
C ALA A 444 58.14 59.17 -8.57
N GLY A 445 58.65 57.93 -8.69
CA GLY A 445 58.74 57.03 -7.54
C GLY A 445 58.72 55.52 -7.81
N ARG A 446 59.86 54.96 -8.20
CA ARG A 446 60.17 53.53 -8.32
C ARG A 446 60.41 52.86 -6.95
N VAL A 447 59.77 51.73 -6.58
CA VAL A 447 60.33 50.64 -5.73
C VAL A 447 59.60 49.30 -5.99
N GLU A 448 60.40 48.21 -5.99
CA GLU A 448 60.10 46.80 -6.25
C GLU A 448 59.55 45.98 -5.06
N ARG A 449 59.21 44.70 -5.36
CA ARG A 449 59.24 43.44 -4.55
C ARG A 449 58.02 43.13 -3.68
N ASP A 450 57.66 41.87 -3.39
CA ASP A 450 57.91 40.51 -3.88
C ASP A 450 57.13 39.57 -2.92
N GLY A 451 56.72 38.40 -3.40
CA GLY A 451 56.63 37.16 -2.59
C GLY A 451 55.42 36.89 -1.69
N GLY A 452 54.80 35.72 -1.91
CA GLY A 452 54.79 34.69 -0.86
C GLY A 452 53.46 34.07 -0.39
N GLU A 453 53.11 32.94 -1.02
CA GLU A 453 52.74 31.61 -0.45
C GLU A 453 51.71 31.40 0.68
N GLY A 454 50.87 30.37 0.45
CA GLY A 454 50.41 29.36 1.43
C GLY A 454 49.03 29.60 2.03
N GLY A 455 48.08 28.67 2.13
CA GLY A 455 48.02 27.23 1.86
C GLY A 455 46.84 26.60 2.64
N SER A 456 46.38 25.43 2.18
CA SER A 456 45.70 24.35 2.93
C SER A 456 44.17 24.39 3.19
N THR A 457 43.45 23.63 2.34
CA THR A 457 42.56 22.48 2.62
C THR A 457 41.68 22.42 3.89
N ALA A 458 40.38 22.17 3.69
CA ALA A 458 39.60 21.22 4.50
C ALA A 458 38.42 20.63 3.68
N ASP A 459 38.58 19.38 3.26
CA ASP A 459 37.52 18.50 2.75
C ASP A 459 36.62 18.06 3.92
N ILE A 460 35.30 18.24 3.81
CA ILE A 460 34.31 17.59 4.69
C ILE A 460 33.52 16.59 3.82
N GLY A 461 34.03 15.37 3.75
CA GLY A 461 33.37 14.23 3.14
C GLY A 461 32.39 13.57 4.12
N GLY A 462 31.12 13.96 4.09
CA GLY A 462 30.04 13.27 4.79
C GLY A 462 29.60 12.01 4.04
N LYS A 463 29.99 10.82 4.52
CA LYS A 463 29.46 9.53 4.03
C LYS A 463 28.13 9.22 4.73
N GLY A 464 27.02 9.61 4.10
CA GLY A 464 25.69 9.11 4.45
C GLY A 464 25.56 7.63 4.06
N ARG A 465 25.52 6.73 5.04
CA ARG A 465 25.09 5.34 4.83
C ARG A 465 23.56 5.30 4.99
N GLY A 466 22.84 5.52 3.90
CA GLY A 466 21.39 5.25 3.86
C GLY A 466 21.15 3.74 3.92
N GLY A 467 20.70 3.25 5.07
CA GLY A 467 20.12 1.92 5.18
C GLY A 467 18.73 1.91 4.54
N TRP A 468 18.41 0.88 3.77
CA TRP A 468 17.10 0.72 3.15
C TRP A 468 16.05 0.42 4.24
N PRO A 469 14.89 1.11 4.27
CA PRO A 469 13.86 0.80 5.25
C PRO A 469 13.25 -0.60 4.99
N LEU A 470 13.38 -1.49 5.98
CA LEU A 470 12.81 -2.84 5.99
C LEU A 470 11.35 -2.82 6.47
N GLN A 471 10.40 -2.72 5.55
CA GLN A 471 9.07 -3.38 5.59
C GLN A 471 8.28 -2.93 4.36
N GLN A 472 8.14 -3.79 3.34
CA GLN A 472 7.44 -3.44 2.10
C GLN A 472 6.20 -4.31 1.81
N CYS A 473 5.95 -5.35 2.61
CA CYS A 473 4.71 -6.13 2.58
C CYS A 473 4.29 -6.54 4.00
N SER A 474 2.98 -6.57 4.27
CA SER A 474 2.42 -7.02 5.55
C SER A 474 2.69 -8.51 5.77
N ALA A 475 3.38 -8.88 6.85
CA ALA A 475 3.57 -10.29 7.22
C ALA A 475 2.21 -11.01 7.42
N PRO A 476 2.13 -12.34 7.22
CA PRO A 476 0.94 -13.13 7.52
C PRO A 476 0.49 -12.94 8.98
N ALA A 477 -0.82 -12.98 9.22
CA ALA A 477 -1.49 -12.55 10.46
C ALA A 477 -1.07 -13.30 11.76
N ASP A 478 -0.25 -14.35 11.66
CA ASP A 478 0.09 -15.25 12.77
C ASP A 478 1.60 -15.40 13.07
N LEU A 479 2.48 -14.58 12.48
CA LEU A 479 3.90 -14.60 12.87
C LEU A 479 4.12 -13.65 14.06
N ASN A 480 4.48 -14.24 15.21
CA ASN A 480 4.95 -13.51 16.38
C ASN A 480 6.07 -12.54 15.98
N TYR A 481 5.97 -11.31 16.50
CA TYR A 481 6.89 -10.19 16.30
C TYR A 481 8.32 -10.44 16.85
N GLU A 482 8.61 -11.61 17.44
CA GLU A 482 9.90 -11.89 18.10
C GLU A 482 10.93 -12.65 17.24
N ASP A 483 10.57 -13.21 16.07
CA ASP A 483 11.52 -13.99 15.25
C ASP A 483 12.38 -13.14 14.27
N ARG A 484 12.55 -11.84 14.54
CA ARG A 484 13.27 -10.90 13.64
C ARG A 484 14.80 -10.86 13.85
N ALA A 485 15.38 -11.79 14.63
CA ALA A 485 16.80 -11.77 14.98
C ALA A 485 17.74 -12.57 14.04
N GLU A 486 17.40 -12.75 12.76
CA GLU A 486 18.33 -13.29 11.76
C GLU A 486 18.22 -12.54 10.43
N SER A 487 18.70 -11.28 10.40
CA SER A 487 18.88 -10.53 9.16
C SER A 487 20.36 -10.25 8.89
N PHE A 488 20.74 -10.21 7.61
CA PHE A 488 22.13 -10.14 7.12
C PHE A 488 22.94 -8.94 7.65
N THR A 489 22.30 -7.96 8.28
CA THR A 489 22.95 -6.76 8.84
C THR A 489 23.78 -7.07 10.08
N ASP A 490 23.45 -8.12 10.86
CA ASP A 490 24.17 -8.44 12.11
C ASP A 490 25.51 -9.16 11.90
N ARG A 491 25.80 -9.65 10.69
CA ARG A 491 27.04 -10.42 10.40
C ARG A 491 28.16 -9.61 9.74
N THR A 492 28.03 -8.29 9.59
CA THR A 492 29.05 -7.46 8.94
C THR A 492 29.79 -6.49 9.87
N SER A 493 29.55 -6.53 11.18
CA SER A 493 30.35 -5.81 12.18
C SER A 493 31.43 -6.71 12.79
N LEU A 494 32.43 -7.11 12.01
CA LEU A 494 33.73 -7.54 12.54
C LEU A 494 34.88 -7.04 11.65
N SER A 495 35.53 -5.99 12.19
CA SER A 495 36.94 -5.60 12.06
C SER A 495 37.83 -6.33 11.04
N LEU A 496 38.30 -5.55 10.05
CA LEU A 496 39.55 -5.78 9.34
C LEU A 496 40.71 -5.80 10.36
N LEU A 497 41.21 -7.00 10.72
CA LEU A 497 42.61 -7.31 11.07
C LEU A 497 42.78 -8.77 11.57
N GLY A 498 43.29 -9.64 10.68
CA GLY A 498 44.11 -10.85 10.96
C GLY A 498 43.43 -12.23 11.16
N PRO A 499 44.15 -13.38 11.06
CA PRO A 499 45.36 -13.69 10.28
C PRO A 499 45.11 -14.77 9.19
N SER A 500 46.06 -14.88 8.25
CA SER A 500 46.12 -15.90 7.18
C SER A 500 46.17 -17.32 7.75
N LEU A 501 45.33 -18.22 7.22
CA LEU A 501 45.44 -19.66 7.42
C LEU A 501 45.34 -20.39 6.07
N GLU A 502 46.50 -20.85 5.60
CA GLU A 502 46.64 -21.81 4.52
C GLU A 502 46.03 -23.16 4.92
N GLY A 503 45.17 -23.72 4.07
CA GLY A 503 44.61 -25.05 4.25
C GLY A 503 44.23 -25.67 2.91
N ARG A 504 45.17 -26.40 2.30
CA ARG A 504 44.94 -27.26 1.13
C ARG A 504 43.93 -28.35 1.48
N VAL A 505 42.91 -28.53 0.64
CA VAL A 505 42.17 -29.80 0.55
C VAL A 505 42.15 -30.26 -0.91
N SER A 506 42.74 -31.44 -1.13
CA SER A 506 42.87 -32.13 -2.41
C SER A 506 41.54 -32.68 -2.91
N LEU A 507 41.28 -32.53 -4.21
CA LEU A 507 40.24 -33.25 -4.95
C LEU A 507 40.84 -34.51 -5.59
N ALA A 508 40.16 -35.65 -5.42
CA ALA A 508 40.41 -36.88 -6.20
C ALA A 508 39.30 -37.08 -7.26
N PRO A 509 39.59 -37.74 -8.42
CA PRO A 509 38.79 -37.57 -9.64
C PRO A 509 37.96 -38.79 -10.06
N ALA A 510 37.20 -38.57 -11.15
CA ALA A 510 36.44 -39.49 -12.03
C ALA A 510 34.93 -39.59 -11.72
N SER A 511 34.01 -39.52 -12.69
CA SER A 511 34.05 -40.13 -14.03
C SER A 511 33.11 -39.44 -15.05
N ARG A 512 33.23 -39.90 -16.30
CA ARG A 512 32.85 -39.29 -17.60
C ARG A 512 31.34 -39.29 -17.92
N ARG A 513 30.84 -38.15 -18.44
CA ARG A 513 30.03 -37.86 -19.69
C ARG A 513 28.82 -38.76 -20.06
N PRO A 514 27.74 -38.21 -20.69
CA PRO A 514 27.84 -37.53 -22.00
C PRO A 514 27.14 -36.16 -22.15
N CYS A 515 27.70 -35.41 -23.09
CA CYS A 515 27.24 -34.14 -23.63
C CYS A 515 25.90 -34.27 -24.34
N PHE A 516 25.03 -33.28 -24.14
CA PHE A 516 24.15 -32.78 -25.20
C PHE A 516 24.46 -31.30 -25.39
N ASP A 517 24.89 -30.95 -26.61
CA ASP A 517 25.06 -29.58 -27.06
C ASP A 517 23.69 -28.89 -27.13
N PHE A 518 23.57 -27.72 -26.53
CA PHE A 518 22.57 -26.73 -26.89
C PHE A 518 23.30 -25.41 -27.14
N SER A 519 23.30 -24.97 -28.41
CA SER A 519 23.76 -23.64 -28.81
C SER A 519 22.76 -22.57 -28.35
N PRO A 520 23.21 -21.42 -27.84
CA PRO A 520 22.37 -20.27 -27.58
C PRO A 520 22.44 -19.29 -28.75
N ASN A 521 21.28 -18.93 -29.31
CA ASN A 521 20.99 -17.64 -29.94
C ASN A 521 19.62 -17.72 -30.59
N VAL A 522 18.66 -16.90 -30.15
CA VAL A 522 17.93 -15.94 -30.99
C VAL A 522 17.21 -14.94 -30.06
N PHE A 523 17.83 -13.80 -29.76
CA PHE A 523 17.12 -12.54 -29.57
C PHE A 523 17.22 -11.79 -30.91
N ALA A 524 16.13 -11.78 -31.68
CA ALA A 524 15.77 -10.77 -32.68
C ALA A 524 14.58 -11.28 -33.50
N ALA A 525 13.39 -10.76 -33.22
CA ALA A 525 12.37 -10.59 -34.25
C ALA A 525 11.33 -9.57 -33.77
N SER A 526 11.55 -8.33 -34.17
CA SER A 526 10.48 -7.36 -34.40
C SER A 526 9.41 -7.99 -35.31
N ARG A 527 8.13 -7.81 -34.97
CA ARG A 527 7.03 -8.14 -35.87
C ARG A 527 6.15 -6.93 -36.12
N SER A 528 6.27 -6.43 -37.35
CA SER A 528 5.33 -5.54 -38.00
C SER A 528 3.94 -6.18 -38.05
N TYR A 529 2.92 -5.42 -37.67
CA TYR A 529 1.52 -5.73 -37.93
C TYR A 529 1.27 -5.77 -39.44
N ARG A 530 0.65 -6.86 -39.92
CA ARG A 530 0.00 -6.93 -41.24
C ARG A 530 -1.44 -7.38 -41.06
N GLU A 531 -2.35 -6.48 -41.44
CA GLU A 531 -3.79 -6.70 -41.55
C GLU A 531 -4.15 -7.92 -42.39
N ALA A 532 -5.17 -8.68 -41.96
CA ALA A 532 -5.88 -9.63 -42.80
C ALA A 532 -7.37 -9.23 -42.88
N ARG A 533 -7.80 -8.89 -44.10
CA ARG A 533 -9.19 -8.58 -44.48
C ARG A 533 -10.07 -9.85 -44.54
N PRO A 534 -11.38 -9.78 -44.24
CA PRO A 534 -12.32 -10.86 -44.50
C PRO A 534 -12.87 -10.83 -45.95
N PRO A 535 -13.44 -11.93 -46.47
CA PRO A 535 -13.82 -12.06 -47.88
C PRO A 535 -15.16 -11.36 -48.20
N ARG A 536 -15.17 -10.68 -49.36
CA ARG A 536 -16.33 -10.02 -49.97
C ARG A 536 -17.27 -11.03 -50.64
N ARG A 537 -18.58 -10.93 -50.36
CA ARG A 537 -19.64 -11.25 -51.33
C ARG A 537 -20.37 -9.95 -51.71
N ARG A 538 -20.64 -9.77 -53.00
CA ARG A 538 -21.18 -8.56 -53.66
C ARG A 538 -22.69 -8.70 -53.97
N PRO A 539 -23.39 -7.60 -54.37
CA PRO A 539 -24.76 -7.31 -53.95
C PRO A 539 -25.80 -7.23 -55.08
N ARG A 540 -27.08 -7.07 -54.68
CA ARG A 540 -28.20 -6.44 -55.41
C ARG A 540 -29.36 -6.25 -54.41
N ALA A 541 -30.29 -5.30 -54.47
CA ALA A 541 -30.41 -3.90 -54.90
C ALA A 541 -31.86 -3.48 -54.54
N LEU A 542 -32.06 -2.26 -54.01
CA LEU A 542 -33.24 -1.37 -54.09
C LEU A 542 -34.66 -1.84 -53.71
N LEU A 543 -35.25 -1.16 -52.70
CA LEU A 543 -36.48 -0.31 -52.75
C LEU A 543 -36.74 0.20 -51.31
N GLN A 544 -36.66 1.49 -50.99
CA GLN A 544 -37.60 2.62 -51.21
C GLN A 544 -38.72 2.72 -50.15
N GLU A 545 -38.65 3.85 -49.42
CA GLU A 545 -39.61 4.65 -48.64
C GLU A 545 -40.99 4.13 -48.21
N LEU A 546 -41.38 4.60 -47.01
CA LEU A 546 -42.64 5.23 -46.54
C LEU A 546 -42.70 4.99 -45.02
N GLY A 547 -42.91 5.93 -44.10
CA GLY A 547 -43.73 7.14 -44.11
C GLY A 547 -44.80 7.00 -43.01
N ALA A 548 -44.86 7.99 -42.11
CA ALA A 548 -46.02 8.41 -41.30
C ALA A 548 -46.37 7.68 -39.97
N SER A 549 -46.15 8.42 -38.88
CA SER A 549 -47.12 8.81 -37.82
C SER A 549 -48.08 7.80 -37.18
N GLY A 550 -48.07 7.80 -35.83
CA GLY A 550 -49.27 8.09 -35.05
C GLY A 550 -49.86 6.99 -34.16
N LEU A 551 -50.08 7.38 -32.90
CA LEU A 551 -51.21 7.03 -32.01
C LEU A 551 -51.11 5.82 -31.03
N THR A 552 -51.30 6.23 -29.76
CA THR A 552 -52.04 5.64 -28.62
C THR A 552 -51.47 4.50 -27.78
N ASP A 553 -51.26 4.85 -26.51
CA ASP A 553 -51.73 4.19 -25.28
C ASP A 553 -52.25 2.75 -25.39
N ALA A 554 -51.72 1.86 -24.53
CA ALA A 554 -52.53 1.16 -23.52
C ALA A 554 -51.74 0.10 -22.72
N LEU A 555 -51.83 0.26 -21.39
CA LEU A 555 -52.20 -0.76 -20.40
C LEU A 555 -51.20 -1.84 -19.96
N TRP A 556 -50.67 -1.57 -18.77
CA TRP A 556 -50.24 -2.49 -17.72
C TRP A 556 -51.32 -3.52 -17.30
N PRO A 557 -50.98 -4.79 -17.02
CA PRO A 557 -51.85 -5.67 -16.25
C PRO A 557 -51.41 -5.75 -14.79
N GLN A 558 -52.27 -5.24 -13.91
CA GLN A 558 -52.32 -5.60 -12.51
C GLN A 558 -52.93 -7.00 -12.38
N THR A 559 -52.33 -7.88 -11.58
CA THR A 559 -53.02 -9.08 -11.09
C THR A 559 -53.06 -9.07 -9.56
N ALA A 560 -54.29 -9.21 -9.08
CA ALA A 560 -54.73 -9.04 -7.72
C ALA A 560 -54.42 -10.25 -6.82
N ALA A 561 -54.17 -9.95 -5.55
CA ALA A 561 -54.18 -10.90 -4.45
C ALA A 561 -55.62 -11.32 -4.06
N PRO A 562 -55.81 -12.52 -3.49
CA PRO A 562 -56.94 -12.78 -2.63
C PRO A 562 -56.51 -12.85 -1.15
N LEU A 563 -57.23 -12.09 -0.33
CA LEU A 563 -57.27 -12.19 1.13
C LEU A 563 -57.89 -13.52 1.56
N GLY A 564 -57.16 -14.30 2.36
CA GLY A 564 -57.67 -15.46 3.09
C GLY A 564 -57.33 -15.34 4.57
N ARG A 565 -58.33 -15.00 5.39
CA ARG A 565 -58.27 -15.13 6.86
C ARG A 565 -58.39 -16.61 7.23
N ALA A 566 -57.45 -17.12 8.03
CA ALA A 566 -57.67 -18.30 8.86
C ALA A 566 -56.93 -18.12 10.19
N ALA A 567 -57.65 -18.39 11.27
CA ALA A 567 -57.23 -18.18 12.64
C ALA A 567 -57.08 -19.54 13.35
N TRP A 568 -56.12 -19.62 14.28
CA TRP A 568 -55.95 -20.60 15.37
C TRP A 568 -55.49 -22.03 15.01
N GLN A 569 -54.33 -22.45 15.54
CA GLN A 569 -54.28 -23.18 16.81
C GLN A 569 -52.82 -23.46 17.25
N SER A 570 -52.57 -23.16 18.52
CA SER A 570 -51.39 -23.51 19.30
C SER A 570 -51.38 -25.00 19.64
N HIS A 571 -50.27 -25.70 19.38
CA HIS A 571 -49.97 -26.98 20.02
C HIS A 571 -48.61 -26.91 20.73
N ARG A 572 -48.68 -26.97 22.07
CA ARG A 572 -47.58 -27.36 22.96
C ARG A 572 -47.40 -28.87 22.93
N LEU A 573 -46.17 -29.34 22.76
CA LEU A 573 -45.56 -30.56 23.32
C LEU A 573 -44.04 -30.28 23.25
N GLY A 574 -43.18 -30.43 24.25
CA GLY A 574 -43.21 -31.27 25.44
C GLY A 574 -41.95 -32.15 25.47
N HIS A 575 -40.88 -31.63 26.07
CA HIS A 575 -39.69 -32.31 26.63
C HIS A 575 -38.76 -33.21 25.78
N GLY A 576 -37.47 -32.84 25.81
CA GLY A 576 -36.33 -33.73 25.53
C GLY A 576 -35.00 -33.14 26.01
N ARG A 577 -34.80 -33.01 27.33
CA ARG A 577 -33.50 -32.63 27.93
C ARG A 577 -32.50 -33.79 27.80
N ARG A 578 -31.35 -33.57 27.16
CA ARG A 578 -30.16 -34.42 27.34
C ARG A 578 -29.11 -33.65 28.16
N ARG A 579 -28.97 -34.07 29.42
CA ARG A 579 -27.88 -33.68 30.34
C ARG A 579 -26.62 -34.43 29.94
N TRP A 580 -25.52 -33.71 29.76
CA TRP A 580 -24.18 -34.28 29.84
C TRP A 580 -23.73 -34.28 31.30
N VAL A 581 -23.51 -35.47 31.85
CA VAL A 581 -22.99 -35.71 33.19
C VAL A 581 -21.47 -35.80 33.09
N ARG A 582 -20.73 -34.85 33.67
CA ARG A 582 -19.30 -35.05 34.02
C ARG A 582 -19.21 -35.45 35.49
N ARG A 583 -18.70 -36.67 35.72
CA ARG A 583 -18.35 -37.22 37.03
C ARG A 583 -17.11 -36.51 37.58
N TRP A 584 -17.18 -36.10 38.84
CA TRP A 584 -16.02 -35.85 39.70
C TRP A 584 -15.88 -37.03 40.67
N PRO A 585 -14.66 -37.52 40.97
CA PRO A 585 -14.41 -38.30 42.17
C PRO A 585 -14.05 -37.37 43.33
N GLY A 586 -14.56 -37.68 44.53
CA GLY A 586 -14.31 -36.94 45.76
C GLY A 586 -13.43 -37.69 46.78
N ARG A 587 -13.11 -36.95 47.85
CA ARG A 587 -12.47 -37.29 49.15
C ARG A 587 -10.94 -37.36 49.14
N SER A 588 -10.18 -36.88 50.14
CA SER A 588 -10.43 -36.11 51.38
C SER A 588 -9.09 -36.00 52.14
N ARG A 589 -8.76 -34.87 52.78
CA ARG A 589 -8.14 -34.75 54.14
C ARG A 589 -7.76 -33.30 54.47
N GLU A 590 -8.26 -32.81 55.61
CA GLU A 590 -7.83 -31.58 56.32
C GLU A 590 -6.79 -31.92 57.45
N PRO A 591 -6.42 -31.02 58.40
CA PRO A 591 -5.37 -29.97 58.34
C PRO A 591 -4.36 -30.11 59.54
N PRO A 592 -3.52 -29.09 59.87
CA PRO A 592 -3.93 -28.01 60.81
C PRO A 592 -3.32 -26.60 60.56
N GLY A 593 -3.95 -25.54 61.10
CA GLY A 593 -3.50 -24.12 61.16
C GLY A 593 -2.56 -23.83 62.35
N PRO A 594 -2.51 -22.60 62.97
CA PRO A 594 -3.23 -21.34 62.68
C PRO A 594 -2.39 -20.02 62.79
N SER A 595 -3.08 -18.86 62.75
CA SER A 595 -2.78 -17.52 63.35
C SER A 595 -2.49 -16.34 62.38
N PRO A 596 -2.71 -15.05 62.74
CA PRO A 596 -3.95 -14.31 62.47
C PRO A 596 -3.71 -12.88 61.92
N SER A 597 -4.79 -12.14 61.62
CA SER A 597 -5.04 -10.72 61.99
C SER A 597 -6.00 -10.08 60.99
N GLY A 598 -7.13 -9.58 61.48
CA GLY A 598 -8.08 -8.78 60.73
C GLY A 598 -7.91 -7.29 61.00
N LEU A 599 -8.56 -6.46 60.17
CA LEU A 599 -9.40 -5.36 60.63
C LEU A 599 -10.18 -4.75 59.45
N LEU A 600 -11.47 -4.59 59.71
CA LEU A 600 -12.47 -3.84 58.96
C LEU A 600 -12.19 -2.34 59.01
N LEU A 601 -12.58 -1.58 57.97
CA LEU A 601 -13.45 -0.40 58.16
C LEU A 601 -14.13 0.00 56.85
N ALA A 602 -15.32 0.59 57.00
CA ALA A 602 -16.32 0.84 55.98
C ALA A 602 -16.45 2.33 55.60
N CYS A 603 -17.15 2.56 54.48
CA CYS A 603 -17.98 3.72 54.13
C CYS A 603 -17.36 5.12 54.00
N ALA A 604 -17.48 5.70 52.80
CA ALA A 604 -18.19 6.98 52.60
C ALA A 604 -18.59 7.17 51.12
N ARG A 605 -19.89 7.43 50.90
CA ARG A 605 -20.47 7.97 49.66
C ARG A 605 -20.33 9.49 49.69
N HIS A 606 -20.03 10.11 48.55
CA HIS A 606 -20.35 11.52 48.33
C HIS A 606 -20.98 11.73 46.95
N HIS A 607 -22.26 12.13 46.97
CA HIS A 607 -22.93 12.84 45.90
C HIS A 607 -22.53 14.32 45.98
N PHE A 608 -22.30 14.95 44.83
CA PHE A 608 -22.51 16.39 44.65
C PHE A 608 -23.13 16.62 43.26
N ALA A 609 -24.20 17.40 43.25
CA ALA A 609 -24.92 17.90 42.10
C ALA A 609 -25.13 19.41 42.30
N ALA A 610 -24.89 20.20 41.25
CA ALA A 610 -25.34 21.58 40.98
C ALA A 610 -24.38 22.17 39.93
N ALA A 611 -24.74 23.03 38.96
CA ALA A 611 -26.00 23.56 38.46
C ALA A 611 -25.68 24.19 37.09
N ALA A 612 -26.61 24.14 36.13
CA ALA A 612 -26.51 24.81 34.83
C ALA A 612 -27.22 26.18 34.86
N PRO A 613 -26.74 27.22 34.15
CA PRO A 613 -27.43 28.50 34.03
C PRO A 613 -28.45 28.50 32.88
N ARG A 614 -29.56 29.21 33.12
CA ARG A 614 -30.69 29.41 32.20
C ARG A 614 -30.43 30.52 31.19
N LEU A 615 -30.94 30.32 29.97
CA LEU A 615 -31.17 31.31 28.90
C LEU A 615 -32.36 32.24 29.23
N PRO A 616 -32.45 33.45 28.63
CA PRO A 616 -33.67 34.23 28.61
C PRO A 616 -34.49 34.04 27.32
N HIS A 617 -35.78 34.36 27.49
CA HIS A 617 -36.92 34.30 26.59
C HIS A 617 -36.89 35.29 25.41
N ASP A 618 -37.55 34.90 24.31
CA ASP A 618 -38.46 35.67 23.43
C ASP A 618 -39.31 34.61 22.67
N GLY A 619 -40.61 34.68 22.36
CA GLY A 619 -41.63 35.72 22.47
C GLY A 619 -42.70 35.44 21.38
N ALA A 620 -43.86 34.91 21.80
CA ALA A 620 -45.22 34.94 21.21
C ALA A 620 -45.45 35.05 19.68
N PHE A 621 -46.13 34.06 19.07
CA PHE A 621 -47.59 34.00 18.88
C PHE A 621 -48.01 32.63 18.33
#